data_AF-A0A2S7WGV4-F1
#
_entry.id   AF-A0A2S7WGV4-F1
#
_cell.length_a   1.000
_cell.length_b   1.000
_cell.length_c   1.000
_cell.angle_alpha   90.00
_cell.angle_beta   90.00
_cell.angle_gamma   90.00
#
_symmetry.space_group_name_H-M   'P 1'
#
loop_
_entity.id
_entity.type
_entity.pdbx_description
1 polymer ?
#
loop_
_entity_poly.entity_id
_entity_poly.type
_entity_poly.pdbx_seq_one_letter_code
_entity_poly.pdbx_strand_id
1 'polypeptide(L)'
;MFFFLSCNSNFYGDKDVGGDFYYMVEPAFNSIYIAKIKDSPYQYLGPYVIENIESLGFNDRFILISNKKNDSLKYFLIDKEKELNRNYEDRLQKTYSLELDSLKFEKLIVIHKIKIKTNEEYRKENGWE
;
A
#
# COMPACT_ATOMS: atom_id res chain seq x y z
N MET A 1 10.56 -22.81 -29.34
CA MET A 1 9.65 -22.70 -28.18
C MET A 1 9.90 -21.34 -27.56
N PHE A 2 9.10 -20.34 -27.93
CA PHE A 2 9.25 -18.98 -27.43
C PHE A 2 8.60 -18.91 -26.04
N PHE A 3 9.41 -18.74 -25.00
CA PHE A 3 8.91 -18.33 -23.69
C PHE A 3 8.50 -16.86 -23.82
N PHE A 4 7.19 -16.61 -23.85
CA PHE A 4 6.64 -15.30 -23.52
C PHE A 4 6.90 -15.07 -22.02
N LEU A 5 8.06 -14.51 -21.68
CA LEU A 5 8.19 -13.75 -20.45
C LEU A 5 7.25 -12.56 -20.63
N SER A 6 6.03 -12.66 -20.08
CA SER A 6 5.19 -11.50 -19.87
C SER A 6 6.01 -10.55 -19.00
N CYS A 7 6.65 -9.59 -19.66
CA CYS A 7 7.26 -8.45 -19.02
C CYS A 7 6.08 -7.67 -18.42
N ASN A 8 5.66 -8.06 -17.21
CA ASN A 8 4.83 -7.22 -16.38
C ASN A 8 5.68 -5.98 -16.16
N SER A 9 5.36 -4.95 -16.93
CA SER A 9 5.98 -3.64 -16.87
C SER A 9 5.62 -3.05 -15.53
N ASN A 10 6.38 -3.43 -14.51
CA ASN A 10 6.38 -2.81 -13.19
C ASN A 10 6.89 -1.38 -13.40
N PHE A 11 5.98 -0.44 -13.64
CA PHE A 11 6.32 0.96 -13.49
C PHE A 11 6.74 1.14 -12.02
N TYR A 12 7.98 1.61 -11.78
CA TYR A 12 8.60 1.85 -10.46
C TYR A 12 8.72 0.67 -9.46
N GLY A 13 8.41 -0.57 -9.85
CA GLY A 13 8.50 -1.71 -8.92
C GLY A 13 7.41 -1.71 -7.85
N ASP A 14 6.28 -1.06 -8.13
CA ASP A 14 5.17 -0.90 -7.20
C ASP A 14 4.43 -2.22 -6.94
N LYS A 15 4.02 -2.43 -5.70
CA LYS A 15 3.25 -3.60 -5.27
C LYS A 15 1.76 -3.27 -5.33
N ASP A 16 0.99 -4.01 -6.14
CA ASP A 16 -0.46 -3.99 -6.01
C ASP A 16 -0.85 -4.57 -4.65
N VAL A 17 -1.47 -3.74 -3.82
CA VAL A 17 -1.94 -4.14 -2.49
C VAL A 17 -3.45 -4.34 -2.48
N GLY A 18 -4.15 -4.18 -3.61
CA GLY A 18 -5.57 -4.45 -3.82
C GLY A 18 -6.51 -3.33 -3.39
N GLY A 19 -7.70 -3.28 -4.00
CA GLY A 19 -8.73 -2.27 -3.68
C GLY A 19 -8.43 -0.88 -4.25
N ASP A 20 -7.82 -0.82 -5.44
CA ASP A 20 -7.29 0.38 -6.10
C ASP A 20 -6.07 1.03 -5.40
N PHE A 21 -5.52 0.39 -4.37
CA PHE A 21 -4.33 0.84 -3.65
C PHE A 21 -3.07 0.16 -4.17
N TYR A 22 -2.01 0.95 -4.27
CA TYR A 22 -0.70 0.51 -4.72
C TYR A 22 0.36 1.02 -3.75
N TYR A 23 1.35 0.18 -3.46
CA TYR A 23 2.49 0.54 -2.62
C TYR A 23 3.71 0.82 -3.49
N MET A 24 4.22 2.04 -3.46
CA MET A 24 5.47 2.41 -4.11
C MET A 24 6.64 1.91 -3.27
N VAL A 25 7.30 0.86 -3.75
CA VAL A 25 8.40 0.21 -3.03
C VAL A 25 9.71 1.01 -3.17
N GLU A 26 9.83 1.80 -4.24
CA GLU A 26 11.02 2.57 -4.54
C GLU A 26 11.46 3.45 -3.34
N PRO A 27 12.77 3.46 -2.99
CA PRO A 27 13.25 4.13 -1.78
C PRO A 27 12.86 5.60 -1.65
N ALA A 28 12.77 6.33 -2.76
CA ALA A 28 12.45 7.76 -2.77
C ALA A 28 10.97 8.06 -2.52
N PHE A 29 10.07 7.10 -2.75
CA PHE A 29 8.62 7.34 -2.74
C PHE A 29 7.88 6.58 -1.64
N ASN A 30 8.31 5.37 -1.27
CA ASN A 30 7.90 4.58 -0.10
C ASN A 30 6.54 4.95 0.55
N SER A 31 5.46 4.77 -0.22
CA SER A 31 4.12 5.31 0.09
C SER A 31 3.01 4.45 -0.49
N ILE A 32 1.82 4.50 0.11
CA ILE A 32 0.58 4.03 -0.52
C ILE A 32 0.00 5.17 -1.34
N TYR A 33 -0.47 4.86 -2.55
CA TYR A 33 -1.26 5.77 -3.36
C TYR A 33 -2.47 5.05 -3.97
N ILE A 34 -3.43 5.83 -4.45
CA ILE A 34 -4.47 5.35 -5.37
C ILE A 34 -4.09 5.86 -6.74
N ALA A 35 -4.06 5.00 -7.76
CA ALA A 35 -3.75 5.47 -9.10
C ALA A 35 -4.80 6.46 -9.61
N LYS A 36 -4.46 7.40 -10.49
CA LYS A 36 -5.42 8.41 -10.98
C LYS A 36 -6.41 7.85 -12.02
N ILE A 37 -5.99 6.82 -12.76
CA ILE A 37 -6.83 6.10 -13.71
C ILE A 37 -6.91 4.64 -13.26
N LYS A 38 -8.12 4.17 -12.93
CA LYS A 38 -8.35 2.85 -12.36
C LYS A 38 -7.86 1.72 -13.28
N ASP A 39 -8.20 1.82 -14.56
CA ASP A 39 -7.89 0.78 -15.56
C ASP A 39 -6.48 0.93 -16.15
N SER A 40 -5.77 2.00 -15.79
CA SER A 40 -4.42 2.27 -16.26
C SER A 40 -3.57 2.89 -15.16
N PRO A 41 -3.28 2.12 -14.09
CA PRO A 41 -2.65 2.65 -12.89
C PRO A 41 -1.23 3.18 -13.11
N TYR A 42 -0.62 2.80 -14.23
CA TYR A 42 0.75 3.13 -14.62
C TYR A 42 0.88 4.37 -15.53
N GLN A 43 -0.22 4.97 -15.97
CA GLN A 43 -0.15 6.16 -16.83
C GLN A 43 -0.08 7.47 -16.03
N TYR A 44 -0.70 7.51 -14.85
CA TYR A 44 -0.74 8.70 -14.00
C TYR A 44 -0.76 8.31 -12.52
N LEU A 45 0.25 8.76 -11.79
CA LEU A 45 0.25 8.72 -10.33
C LEU A 45 -0.95 9.53 -9.81
N GLY A 46 -1.68 8.92 -8.88
CA GLY A 46 -2.69 9.64 -8.11
C GLY A 46 -2.15 10.11 -6.77
N PRO A 47 -3.03 10.50 -5.85
CA PRO A 47 -2.61 11.10 -4.59
C PRO A 47 -1.99 10.07 -3.65
N TYR A 48 -0.95 10.51 -2.94
CA TYR A 48 -0.38 9.76 -1.83
C TYR A 48 -1.39 9.70 -0.68
N VAL A 49 -1.64 8.48 -0.22
CA VAL A 49 -2.58 8.16 0.86
C VAL A 49 -1.83 8.19 2.20
N ILE A 50 -0.72 7.47 2.28
CA ILE A 50 0.19 7.45 3.44
C ILE A 50 1.63 7.41 2.92
N GLU A 51 2.43 8.35 3.38
CA GLU A 51 3.86 8.49 3.03
C GLU A 51 4.76 7.97 4.16
N ASN A 52 6.03 7.75 3.85
CA ASN A 52 7.09 7.35 4.81
C ASN A 52 6.77 6.05 5.55
N ILE A 53 6.45 5.01 4.79
CA ILE A 53 6.05 3.71 5.32
C ILE A 53 7.25 2.99 5.93
N GLU A 54 7.15 2.57 7.18
CA GLU A 54 8.16 1.74 7.83
C GLU A 54 7.87 0.27 7.60
N SER A 55 6.60 -0.11 7.74
CA SER A 55 6.16 -1.48 7.52
C SER A 55 4.73 -1.51 6.98
N LEU A 56 4.45 -2.56 6.21
CA LEU A 56 3.17 -2.73 5.55
C LEU A 56 2.82 -4.21 5.45
N GLY A 57 1.55 -4.52 5.68
CA GLY A 57 0.99 -5.81 5.35
C GLY A 57 -0.48 -5.68 4.99
N PHE A 58 -0.96 -6.62 4.18
CA PHE A 58 -2.31 -6.59 3.68
C PHE A 58 -2.84 -8.01 3.46
N ASN A 59 -4.17 -8.11 3.42
CA ASN A 59 -4.91 -9.26 2.94
C ASN A 59 -6.06 -8.75 2.06
N ASP A 60 -7.00 -9.59 1.64
CA ASP A 60 -8.08 -9.19 0.72
C ASP A 60 -8.95 -8.03 1.23
N ARG A 61 -9.02 -7.80 2.54
CA ARG A 61 -9.89 -6.79 3.16
C ARG A 61 -9.14 -5.59 3.73
N PHE A 62 -7.98 -5.79 4.33
CA PHE A 62 -7.31 -4.77 5.13
C PHE A 62 -5.91 -4.47 4.61
N ILE A 63 -5.50 -3.21 4.77
CA ILE A 63 -4.12 -2.77 4.67
C ILE A 63 -3.74 -2.20 6.05
N LEU A 64 -2.71 -2.77 6.65
CA LEU A 64 -2.11 -2.32 7.90
C LEU A 64 -0.76 -1.69 7.59
N ILE A 65 -0.58 -0.46 8.06
CA ILE A 65 0.57 0.38 7.72
C ILE A 65 1.12 0.97 9.00
N SER A 66 2.43 0.90 9.18
CA SER A 66 3.14 1.78 10.12
C SER A 66 3.96 2.79 9.34
N ASN A 67 3.95 4.05 9.76
CA ASN A 67 4.71 5.11 9.11
C ASN A 67 5.49 5.94 10.14
N LYS A 68 6.61 6.50 9.72
CA LYS A 68 7.41 7.40 10.57
C LYS A 68 7.24 8.84 10.11
N LYS A 69 6.72 9.69 10.98
CA LYS A 69 6.57 11.12 10.74
C LYS A 69 7.08 11.91 11.93
N ASN A 70 8.07 12.79 11.70
CA ASN A 70 8.69 13.63 12.73
C ASN A 70 9.14 12.82 13.97
N ASP A 71 9.83 11.69 13.74
CA ASP A 71 10.26 10.73 14.76
C ASP A 71 9.16 10.02 15.56
N SER A 72 7.89 10.24 15.21
CA SER A 72 6.77 9.49 15.76
C SER A 72 6.37 8.35 14.80
N LEU A 73 6.28 7.14 15.34
CA LEU A 73 5.73 5.98 14.65
C LEU A 73 4.20 5.99 14.83
N LYS A 74 3.47 6.02 13.72
CA LYS A 74 2.00 5.94 13.69
C LYS A 74 1.56 4.68 12.98
N TYR A 75 0.34 4.24 13.29
CA TYR A 75 -0.25 3.02 12.77
C TYR A 75 -1.59 3.31 12.15
N PHE A 76 -1.86 2.70 10.99
CA PHE A 76 -3.08 2.94 10.24
C PHE A 76 -3.68 1.63 9.75
N LEU A 77 -5.00 1.66 9.64
CA LEU A 77 -5.82 0.65 8.99
C LEU A 77 -6.59 1.29 7.84
N ILE A 78 -6.52 0.68 6.67
CA ILE A 78 -7.43 0.94 5.55
C ILE A 78 -8.30 -0.30 5.38
N ASP A 79 -9.62 -0.13 5.45
CA ASP A 79 -10.60 -1.17 5.10
C ASP A 79 -10.96 -1.01 3.62
N LYS A 80 -10.48 -1.94 2.79
CA LYS A 80 -10.68 -1.92 1.34
C LYS A 80 -12.14 -2.07 0.96
N GLU A 81 -12.90 -2.88 1.69
CA GLU A 81 -14.32 -3.06 1.41
C GLU A 81 -15.07 -1.75 1.62
N LYS A 82 -14.77 -1.05 2.73
CA LYS A 82 -15.34 0.27 3.03
C LYS A 82 -14.96 1.29 1.95
N GLU A 83 -13.71 1.27 1.49
CA GLU A 83 -13.24 2.17 0.43
C GLU A 83 -13.88 1.85 -0.92
N LEU A 84 -13.96 0.57 -1.29
CA LEU A 84 -14.52 0.09 -2.56
C LEU A 84 -16.01 0.42 -2.71
N ASN A 85 -16.75 0.51 -1.59
CA ASN A 85 -18.15 0.93 -1.57
C ASN A 85 -18.36 2.44 -1.85
N ARG A 86 -17.28 3.23 -1.90
CA ARG A 86 -17.34 4.67 -2.24
C ARG A 86 -17.09 4.88 -3.73
N ASN A 87 -17.48 6.05 -4.24
CA ASN A 87 -17.06 6.50 -5.57
C ASN A 87 -15.53 6.61 -5.62
N TYR A 88 -14.94 6.18 -6.74
CA TYR A 88 -13.52 6.32 -7.03
C TYR A 88 -13.02 7.77 -6.96
N GLU A 89 -13.78 8.75 -7.49
CA GLU A 89 -13.41 10.18 -7.40
C GLU A 89 -13.33 10.66 -5.94
N ASP A 90 -14.22 10.18 -5.08
CA ASP A 90 -14.20 10.52 -3.65
C ASP A 90 -12.99 9.89 -2.94
N ARG A 91 -12.61 8.66 -3.34
CA ARG A 91 -11.41 7.99 -2.82
C ARG A 91 -10.14 8.74 -3.22
N LEU A 92 -10.07 9.20 -4.47
CA LEU A 92 -8.96 10.01 -4.97
C LEU A 92 -8.81 11.30 -4.14
N GLN A 93 -9.90 11.98 -3.81
CA GLN A 93 -9.79 13.19 -2.99
C GLN A 93 -9.40 12.88 -1.54
N LYS A 94 -9.93 11.81 -0.96
CA LYS A 94 -9.68 11.44 0.43
C LYS A 94 -9.94 9.96 0.69
N THR A 95 -8.90 9.23 1.06
CA THR A 95 -9.00 7.87 1.60
C THR A 95 -9.46 7.87 3.05
N TYR A 96 -10.31 6.91 3.43
CA TYR A 96 -10.56 6.64 4.84
C TYR A 96 -9.51 5.68 5.42
N SER A 97 -8.61 6.23 6.23
CA SER A 97 -7.71 5.48 7.10
C SER A 97 -8.09 5.71 8.56
N LEU A 98 -8.08 4.66 9.37
CA LEU A 98 -8.23 4.74 10.81
C LEU A 98 -6.85 4.74 11.47
N GLU A 99 -6.50 5.78 12.22
CA GLU A 99 -5.30 5.78 13.06
C GLU A 99 -5.51 4.86 14.26
N LEU A 100 -4.50 4.04 14.57
CA LEU A 100 -4.51 3.03 15.62
C LEU A 100 -3.40 3.31 16.63
N ASP A 101 -3.63 2.86 17.87
CA ASP A 101 -2.52 2.63 18.79
C ASP A 101 -1.78 1.33 18.44
N SER A 102 -0.54 1.19 18.93
CA SER A 102 0.32 0.04 18.63
C SER A 102 -0.29 -1.28 19.09
N LEU A 103 -0.97 -1.32 20.24
CA LEU A 103 -1.56 -2.55 20.77
C LEU A 103 -2.71 -3.04 19.88
N LYS A 104 -3.56 -2.14 19.38
CA LYS A 104 -4.61 -2.49 18.42
C LYS A 104 -4.03 -2.94 17.09
N PHE A 105 -2.97 -2.30 16.62
CA PHE A 105 -2.28 -2.69 15.39
C PHE A 105 -1.79 -4.14 15.47
N GLU A 106 -1.01 -4.47 16.51
CA GLU A 106 -0.51 -5.82 16.77
C GLU A 106 -1.64 -6.85 16.89
N LYS A 107 -2.73 -6.48 17.58
CA LYS A 107 -3.89 -7.36 17.70
C LYS A 107 -4.54 -7.65 16.35
N LEU A 108 -4.66 -6.66 15.46
CA LEU A 108 -5.24 -6.84 14.13
C LEU A 108 -4.36 -7.68 13.22
N ILE A 109 -3.04 -7.57 13.31
CA ILE A 109 -2.08 -8.45 12.60
C ILE A 109 -2.44 -9.92 12.88
N VAL A 110 -2.57 -10.26 14.16
CA VAL A 110 -2.84 -11.64 14.60
C VAL A 110 -4.25 -12.08 14.19
N ILE A 111 -5.27 -11.28 14.48
CA ILE A 111 -6.67 -11.62 14.21
C ILE A 111 -6.92 -11.84 12.72
N HIS A 112 -6.36 -10.98 11.88
CA HIS A 112 -6.56 -11.02 10.43
C HIS A 112 -5.49 -11.79 9.68
N LYS A 113 -4.54 -12.42 10.40
CA LYS A 113 -3.43 -13.20 9.86
C LYS A 113 -2.66 -12.44 8.78
N ILE A 114 -2.43 -11.15 9.02
CA ILE A 114 -1.73 -10.28 8.07
C ILE A 114 -0.24 -10.41 8.31
N LYS A 115 0.52 -10.76 7.27
CA LYS A 115 1.98 -10.74 7.35
C LYS A 115 2.48 -9.31 7.10
N ILE A 116 3.02 -8.68 8.14
CA ILE A 116 3.74 -7.41 8.00
C ILE A 116 5.14 -7.68 7.47
N LYS A 117 5.60 -6.82 6.57
CA LYS A 117 7.00 -6.73 6.15
C LYS A 117 7.47 -5.28 6.26
N THR A 118 8.75 -5.10 6.54
CA THR A 118 9.38 -3.77 6.51
C THR A 118 9.52 -3.27 5.08
N ASN A 119 9.72 -1.97 4.92
CA ASN A 119 10.08 -1.37 3.63
C ASN A 119 11.34 -2.02 3.03
N GLU A 120 12.36 -2.30 3.85
CA GLU A 120 13.61 -2.98 3.46
C GLU A 120 13.33 -4.37 2.89
N GLU A 121 12.47 -5.16 3.56
CA GLU A 121 12.07 -6.47 3.06
C GLU A 121 11.36 -6.37 1.70
N TYR A 122 10.46 -5.40 1.52
CA TYR A 122 9.83 -5.18 0.21
C TYR A 122 10.84 -4.72 -0.86
N ARG A 123 11.81 -3.87 -0.53
CA ARG A 123 12.84 -3.42 -1.47
C ARG A 123 13.68 -4.58 -1.98
N LYS A 124 14.13 -5.46 -1.08
CA LYS A 124 14.87 -6.68 -1.42
C LYS A 124 14.04 -7.60 -2.33
N GLU A 125 12.76 -7.79 -2.02
CA GLU A 125 11.85 -8.61 -2.85
C GLU A 125 11.64 -8.07 -4.26
N ASN A 126 11.84 -6.76 -4.47
CA ASN A 126 11.64 -6.10 -5.76
C ASN A 126 12.96 -5.69 -6.44
N GLY A 127 14.12 -6.09 -5.89
CA GLY A 127 15.44 -5.85 -6.49
C GLY A 127 15.97 -4.43 -6.37
N TRP A 128 15.49 -3.66 -5.39
CA TRP A 128 15.96 -2.30 -5.10
C TRP A 128 17.16 -2.26 -4.13
N GLU A 129 17.39 -3.36 -3.41
CA GLU A 129 18.49 -3.59 -2.46
C GLU A 129 18.94 -5.06 -2.56
#